data_AF-A0AAV3UGN2-F1
#
_entry.id   AF-A0AAV3UGN2-F1
#
_cell.length_a   1.000
_cell.length_b   1.000
_cell.length_c   1.000
_cell.angle_alpha   90.00
_cell.angle_beta   90.00
_cell.angle_gamma   90.00
#
_symmetry.space_group_name_H-M   'P 1'
#
loop_
_entity.id
_entity.type
_entity.pdbx_description
1 polymer ?
#
loop_
_entity_poly.entity_id
_entity_poly.type
_entity_poly.pdbx_seq_one_letter_code
_entity_poly.pdbx_strand_id
1 'polypeptide(L)'
;MTADNGKDKTDEQNENLSADMGISRRMLLGALGVGSLLTASMPASAQEVESESDLWTQFYSGQLTERPDAGVDGRYYHAYDTGDLFLDDGDSWSLIDFGVNSIYTDELNNVQHADPEDDCPGIQAAIDALPSSGGKVVLEEGVYEVLDGTAGDPAIYLNKDNITLEGQGKSTVIYLPDGITDSDKGKAIIDIGKKAIMDNPNVVHGCHLTNFMVDGNMQNQSPDQISDLSDMHNIEAIGTDHKFSNLWSFNATGDGLELTSKQDPSVTHNIEVVNCHFQDSNEHNIHIHGAQNVTISNCILDGERQATNISTFTNKTDIRDITIDGCQIINGSHRGIEIRADQDQTVDGTQFRSRRFSVSDCLIADNGGAGVFIDGRFSEDVSVKDCAIVGNGVADGESNVIINGASVVEFANCSVKKGYNSGIELRTNFDSLTDVYLHDNLIKNNNQRDGNFHSGVFIPIDGKSLKRLRLCDNNIVSASDSPKHQRGVFVTESTAGTYTDVEIRGNYIKGVGGEEWYDAHLVADYIYDNTPESPVDVRGLKAEAGNEAYHDGTNSNTVGPAFYDGSASAWVSLVDGTTIS
;
A
#
# COMPACT_ATOMS: atom_id res chain seq x y z
N MET A 1 44.78 -5.50 -5.70
CA MET A 1 44.96 -4.93 -4.34
C MET A 1 44.87 -3.42 -4.44
N THR A 2 43.66 -2.89 -4.37
CA THR A 2 43.34 -1.51 -3.99
C THR A 2 41.88 -1.59 -3.55
N ALA A 3 41.68 -1.64 -2.23
CA ALA A 3 40.37 -1.64 -1.62
C ALA A 3 39.82 -0.21 -1.66
N ASP A 4 38.61 -0.08 -2.21
CA ASP A 4 37.84 1.15 -2.21
C ASP A 4 36.98 1.16 -0.93
N ASN A 5 37.16 2.19 -0.11
CA ASN A 5 36.44 2.38 1.15
C ASN A 5 35.26 3.30 0.90
N GLY A 6 34.13 2.74 0.47
CA GLY A 6 32.83 3.41 0.51
C GLY A 6 32.28 3.39 1.94
N LYS A 7 32.30 4.54 2.60
CA LYS A 7 31.69 4.75 3.93
C LYS A 7 30.30 5.34 3.75
N ASP A 8 29.34 4.75 4.48
CA ASP A 8 27.96 5.16 4.67
C ASP A 8 27.78 6.67 4.88
N LYS A 9 26.76 7.21 4.20
CA LYS A 9 26.27 8.59 4.32
C LYS A 9 24.75 8.68 4.53
N THR A 10 24.11 7.60 4.96
CA THR A 10 22.64 7.51 5.05
C THR A 10 22.06 8.06 6.36
N ASP A 11 22.85 8.30 7.40
CA ASP A 11 22.30 8.67 8.72
C ASP A 11 22.04 10.18 8.92
N GLU A 12 22.58 11.08 8.09
CA GLU A 12 22.50 12.54 8.35
C GLU A 12 21.31 13.26 7.68
N GLN A 13 20.50 12.56 6.86
CA GLN A 13 19.34 13.17 6.19
C GLN A 13 17.99 12.99 6.90
N ASN A 14 17.90 12.07 7.87
CA ASN A 14 16.61 11.75 8.53
C ASN A 14 16.21 12.69 9.67
N GLU A 15 17.12 13.49 10.26
CA GLU A 15 16.77 14.34 11.40
C GLU A 15 16.03 15.65 11.02
N ASN A 16 16.05 16.07 9.75
CA ASN A 16 15.43 17.33 9.31
C ASN A 16 14.01 17.21 8.73
N LEU A 17 13.44 16.00 8.62
CA LEU A 17 12.09 15.78 8.07
C LEU A 17 10.97 15.87 9.13
N SER A 18 11.29 15.73 10.41
CA SER A 18 10.28 15.71 11.49
C SER A 18 9.63 17.07 11.80
N ALA A 19 10.26 18.19 11.41
CA ALA A 19 9.80 19.54 11.77
C ALA A 19 8.77 20.16 10.80
N ASP A 20 8.57 19.58 9.60
CA ASP A 20 7.66 20.14 8.56
C ASP A 20 6.44 19.24 8.27
N MET A 21 6.22 18.19 9.09
CA MET A 21 5.09 17.27 8.98
C MET A 21 4.10 17.47 10.13
N GLY A 22 3.16 18.39 9.95
CA GLY A 22 1.99 18.58 10.83
C GLY A 22 0.97 17.44 10.74
N ILE A 23 1.41 16.18 10.89
CA ILE A 23 0.54 15.01 10.84
C ILE A 23 -0.21 14.89 12.17
N SER A 24 -1.51 15.12 12.11
CA SER A 24 -2.46 14.96 13.21
C SER A 24 -2.53 13.49 13.64
N ARG A 25 -1.82 13.14 14.73
CA ARG A 25 -2.01 11.88 15.46
C ARG A 25 -3.43 11.80 16.03
N ARG A 26 -4.35 11.16 15.30
CA ARG A 26 -5.58 10.58 15.87
C ARG A 26 -5.57 9.08 15.61
N MET A 27 -5.07 8.31 16.57
CA MET A 27 -5.41 6.89 16.69
C MET A 27 -5.87 6.59 18.12
N LEU A 28 -7.13 6.14 18.18
CA LEU A 28 -7.60 4.92 18.85
C LEU A 28 -7.14 4.70 20.31
N LEU A 29 -7.98 5.13 21.26
CA LEU A 29 -8.06 4.56 22.60
C LEU A 29 -9.54 4.35 22.95
N GLY A 30 -10.03 3.12 22.76
CA GLY A 30 -11.35 2.66 23.19
C GLY A 30 -11.22 1.33 23.92
N ALA A 31 -11.08 1.40 25.25
CA ALA A 31 -12.04 0.90 26.23
C ALA A 31 -12.12 -0.64 26.38
N LEU A 32 -11.26 -1.20 27.23
CA LEU A 32 -11.46 -2.49 27.88
C LEU A 32 -12.46 -2.32 29.03
N GLY A 33 -13.69 -2.81 28.83
CA GLY A 33 -14.72 -2.91 29.86
C GLY A 33 -14.62 -4.23 30.62
N VAL A 34 -14.29 -4.16 31.90
CA VAL A 34 -14.32 -5.29 32.84
C VAL A 34 -15.68 -5.29 33.54
N GLY A 35 -16.51 -6.32 33.33
CA GLY A 35 -17.76 -6.57 34.08
C GLY A 35 -17.81 -8.03 34.49
N SER A 36 -17.52 -8.35 35.76
CA SER A 36 -18.46 -8.45 36.89
C SER A 36 -19.37 -9.69 36.85
N LEU A 37 -19.06 -10.64 37.74
CA LEU A 37 -19.80 -11.86 38.06
C LEU A 37 -21.30 -11.62 38.28
N LEU A 38 -22.12 -12.49 37.67
CA LEU A 38 -23.52 -12.69 38.01
C LEU A 38 -23.65 -13.93 38.91
N THR A 39 -24.05 -13.71 40.16
CA THR A 39 -24.52 -14.75 41.08
C THR A 39 -25.97 -15.10 40.77
N ALA A 40 -26.24 -16.35 40.38
CA ALA A 40 -27.60 -16.87 40.22
C ALA A 40 -28.14 -17.43 41.54
N SER A 41 -29.31 -16.96 41.97
CA SER A 41 -30.08 -17.52 43.08
C SER A 41 -30.94 -18.69 42.60
N MET A 42 -30.83 -19.86 43.24
CA MET A 42 -31.74 -20.98 43.03
C MET A 42 -32.98 -20.93 43.96
N PRO A 43 -34.17 -21.37 43.51
CA PRO A 43 -35.34 -21.48 44.36
C PRO A 43 -35.38 -22.82 45.09
N ALA A 44 -35.85 -22.76 46.33
CA ALA A 44 -36.11 -23.91 47.18
C ALA A 44 -37.40 -24.63 46.77
N SER A 45 -37.34 -25.95 46.62
CA SER A 45 -38.48 -26.82 46.90
C SER A 45 -38.01 -28.15 47.47
N ALA A 46 -38.36 -28.37 48.73
CA ALA A 46 -38.11 -29.58 49.49
C ALA A 46 -39.00 -30.74 49.01
N GLN A 47 -38.40 -31.91 48.79
CA GLN A 47 -39.02 -33.21 48.97
C GLN A 47 -38.04 -34.14 49.71
N GLU A 48 -38.63 -34.97 50.57
CA GLU A 48 -38.03 -35.75 51.64
C GLU A 48 -36.83 -36.62 51.20
N VAL A 49 -35.68 -36.43 51.86
CA VAL A 49 -34.46 -37.21 51.68
C VAL A 49 -34.26 -38.12 52.88
N GLU A 50 -34.13 -39.42 52.60
CA GLU A 50 -33.67 -40.43 53.54
C GLU A 50 -32.27 -40.06 54.08
N SER A 51 -32.02 -40.29 55.36
CA SER A 51 -30.85 -39.88 56.16
C SER A 51 -29.54 -39.54 55.41
N GLU A 52 -29.22 -38.24 55.32
CA GLU A 52 -28.01 -37.63 54.71
C GLU A 52 -26.66 -37.96 55.40
N SER A 53 -26.56 -39.02 56.22
CA SER A 53 -25.29 -39.35 56.89
C SER A 53 -24.32 -40.19 56.06
N ASP A 54 -24.76 -40.77 54.94
CA ASP A 54 -23.97 -41.77 54.18
C ASP A 54 -23.54 -41.31 52.77
N LEU A 55 -23.71 -40.03 52.42
CA LEU A 55 -23.33 -39.48 51.10
C LEU A 55 -22.17 -38.47 51.13
N TRP A 56 -21.45 -38.35 52.26
CA TRP A 56 -20.25 -37.52 52.31
C TRP A 56 -19.09 -38.26 51.65
N THR A 57 -18.96 -38.07 50.33
CA THR A 57 -17.75 -38.37 49.58
C THR A 57 -16.54 -37.78 50.31
N GLN A 58 -15.66 -38.63 50.81
CA GLN A 58 -14.46 -38.17 51.51
C GLN A 58 -13.41 -37.76 50.48
N PHE A 59 -13.05 -36.49 50.48
CA PHE A 59 -12.04 -35.93 49.60
C PHE A 59 -10.75 -35.67 50.38
N TYR A 60 -9.63 -36.20 49.88
CA TYR A 60 -8.31 -36.05 50.45
C TYR A 60 -7.39 -35.35 49.45
N SER A 61 -6.35 -34.67 49.94
CA SER A 61 -5.29 -34.10 49.10
C SER A 61 -3.94 -34.20 49.80
N GLY A 62 -2.88 -34.50 49.06
CA GLY A 62 -1.52 -34.68 49.57
C GLY A 62 -0.53 -34.89 48.44
N GLN A 63 0.73 -35.20 48.76
CA GLN A 63 1.67 -35.75 47.75
C GLN A 63 1.24 -37.17 47.37
N LEU A 64 1.55 -37.65 46.17
CA LEU A 64 1.18 -39.01 45.75
C LEU A 64 1.68 -40.10 46.74
N THR A 65 2.83 -39.87 47.39
CA THR A 65 3.40 -40.76 48.42
C THR A 65 2.63 -40.76 49.75
N GLU A 66 1.78 -39.77 49.99
CA GLU A 66 0.92 -39.63 51.17
C GLU A 66 -0.49 -40.18 50.92
N ARG A 67 -0.73 -40.76 49.74
CA ARG A 67 -2.02 -41.37 49.41
C ARG A 67 -2.28 -42.55 50.36
N PRO A 68 -3.39 -42.53 51.13
CA PRO A 68 -3.69 -43.63 52.05
C PRO A 68 -3.94 -44.92 51.28
N ASP A 69 -3.82 -46.07 51.94
CA ASP A 69 -4.20 -47.35 51.35
C ASP A 69 -5.68 -47.32 50.89
N ALA A 70 -5.97 -47.97 49.77
CA ALA A 70 -7.33 -48.19 49.29
C ALA A 70 -8.11 -49.08 50.28
N GLY A 71 -9.44 -49.01 50.25
CA GLY A 71 -10.25 -49.81 51.18
C GLY A 71 -11.60 -49.21 51.56
N VAL A 72 -11.93 -48.03 51.05
CA VAL A 72 -13.23 -47.41 51.27
C VAL A 72 -13.73 -46.88 49.92
N ASP A 73 -14.71 -47.57 49.35
CA ASP A 73 -15.33 -47.21 48.08
C ASP A 73 -15.91 -45.79 48.13
N GLY A 74 -15.68 -45.02 47.06
CA GLY A 74 -16.20 -43.67 46.88
C GLY A 74 -15.37 -42.55 47.51
N ARG A 75 -14.12 -42.80 47.93
CA ARG A 75 -13.18 -41.73 48.34
C ARG A 75 -12.43 -41.16 47.15
N TYR A 76 -12.06 -39.90 47.22
CA TYR A 76 -11.26 -39.22 46.19
C TYR A 76 -9.94 -38.73 46.79
N TYR A 77 -8.86 -38.80 46.02
CA TYR A 77 -7.54 -38.31 46.43
C TYR A 77 -6.89 -37.47 45.33
N HIS A 78 -6.62 -36.20 45.60
CA HIS A 78 -5.89 -35.31 44.70
C HIS A 78 -4.40 -35.24 45.07
N ALA A 79 -3.55 -35.78 44.21
CA ALA A 79 -2.10 -35.73 44.34
C ALA A 79 -1.56 -34.41 43.75
N TYR A 80 -1.34 -33.39 44.58
CA TYR A 80 -1.03 -32.04 44.07
C TYR A 80 0.36 -31.91 43.45
N ASP A 81 1.26 -32.87 43.70
CA ASP A 81 2.61 -32.93 43.15
C ASP A 81 2.64 -33.48 41.72
N THR A 82 1.66 -34.31 41.34
CA THR A 82 1.51 -34.83 39.97
C THR A 82 0.33 -34.21 39.20
N GLY A 83 -0.63 -33.61 39.91
CA GLY A 83 -1.87 -33.09 39.33
C GLY A 83 -2.94 -34.18 39.09
N ASP A 84 -2.70 -35.40 39.54
CA ASP A 84 -3.61 -36.54 39.33
C ASP A 84 -4.75 -36.58 40.37
N LEU A 85 -5.94 -37.03 39.94
CA LEU A 85 -7.03 -37.38 40.84
C LEU A 85 -7.31 -38.88 40.80
N PHE A 86 -7.50 -39.51 41.95
CA PHE A 86 -7.81 -40.93 42.08
C PHE A 86 -9.17 -41.16 42.76
N LEU A 87 -9.85 -42.24 42.38
CA LEU A 87 -11.04 -42.81 43.01
C LEU A 87 -10.65 -44.10 43.74
N ASP A 88 -10.99 -44.21 45.02
CA ASP A 88 -10.92 -45.47 45.76
C ASP A 88 -12.20 -46.25 45.44
N ASP A 89 -12.05 -47.40 44.79
CA ASP A 89 -13.17 -48.29 44.44
C ASP A 89 -13.42 -49.36 45.53
N GLY A 90 -12.75 -49.24 46.67
CA GLY A 90 -12.81 -50.17 47.79
C GLY A 90 -11.72 -51.25 47.77
N ASP A 91 -11.12 -51.54 46.61
CA ASP A 91 -10.03 -52.51 46.47
C ASP A 91 -8.72 -51.85 46.02
N SER A 92 -8.79 -50.75 45.28
CA SER A 92 -7.66 -50.04 44.69
C SER A 92 -7.93 -48.55 44.48
N TRP A 93 -6.86 -47.79 44.25
CA TRP A 93 -6.97 -46.42 43.74
C TRP A 93 -6.89 -46.44 42.22
N SER A 94 -8.01 -46.16 41.57
CA SER A 94 -8.10 -45.99 40.13
C SER A 94 -7.84 -44.52 39.77
N LEU A 95 -6.95 -44.26 38.79
CA LEU A 95 -6.76 -42.90 38.27
C LEU A 95 -8.06 -42.46 37.58
N ILE A 96 -8.60 -41.32 38.01
CA ILE A 96 -9.71 -40.67 37.34
C ILE A 96 -9.10 -39.88 36.19
N ASP A 97 -9.15 -40.47 35.00
CA ASP A 97 -9.05 -39.67 33.80
C ASP A 97 -10.32 -38.82 33.70
N PHE A 98 -10.22 -37.57 34.12
CA PHE A 98 -11.28 -36.58 34.00
C PHE A 98 -11.68 -36.30 32.55
N GLY A 99 -11.00 -36.90 31.59
CA GLY A 99 -11.16 -36.59 30.19
C GLY A 99 -10.62 -35.21 29.85
N VAL A 100 -10.07 -34.42 30.79
CA VAL A 100 -9.55 -33.08 30.48
C VAL A 100 -8.18 -33.11 29.81
N ASN A 101 -7.42 -34.20 29.98
CA ASN A 101 -6.19 -34.42 29.19
C ASN A 101 -6.46 -35.17 27.87
N SER A 102 -7.66 -35.76 27.69
CA SER A 102 -8.11 -36.37 26.43
C SER A 102 -9.13 -35.53 25.66
N ILE A 103 -9.59 -34.42 26.25
CA ILE A 103 -10.16 -33.28 25.56
C ILE A 103 -9.04 -32.26 25.46
N TYR A 104 -8.04 -32.54 24.61
CA TYR A 104 -7.31 -31.41 24.02
C TYR A 104 -8.39 -30.60 23.29
N THR A 105 -8.74 -29.45 23.85
CA THR A 105 -9.71 -28.53 23.22
C THR A 105 -9.29 -28.17 21.81
N ASP A 106 -8.01 -28.33 21.51
CA ASP A 106 -7.38 -28.07 20.21
C ASP A 106 -7.81 -29.10 19.15
N GLU A 107 -8.05 -30.36 19.50
CA GLU A 107 -8.66 -31.35 18.59
C GLU A 107 -10.13 -31.03 18.30
N LEU A 108 -10.85 -30.43 19.26
CA LEU A 108 -12.20 -29.92 19.04
C LEU A 108 -12.23 -28.60 18.24
N ASN A 109 -11.14 -27.84 18.27
CA ASN A 109 -11.03 -26.52 17.65
C ASN A 109 -10.27 -26.53 16.32
N ASN A 110 -9.90 -27.71 15.80
CA ASN A 110 -9.10 -27.88 14.57
C ASN A 110 -7.80 -27.05 14.61
N VAL A 111 -7.10 -27.09 15.74
CA VAL A 111 -5.80 -26.41 15.93
C VAL A 111 -4.69 -27.45 15.82
N GLN A 112 -3.64 -27.12 15.06
CA GLN A 112 -2.40 -27.89 14.94
C GLN A 112 -1.23 -27.00 15.34
N HIS A 113 -0.14 -27.61 15.78
CA HIS A 113 1.09 -26.92 16.15
C HIS A 113 2.22 -27.41 15.25
N ALA A 114 3.13 -26.51 14.88
CA ALA A 114 4.35 -26.85 14.18
C ALA A 114 5.54 -26.38 15.02
N ASP A 115 6.48 -27.28 15.31
CA ASP A 115 7.72 -26.96 16.03
C ASP A 115 8.79 -26.49 15.04
N PRO A 116 9.59 -25.45 15.35
CA PRO A 116 10.71 -25.04 14.50
C PRO A 116 11.72 -26.16 14.20
N GLU A 117 11.88 -27.17 15.06
CA GLU A 117 12.75 -28.33 14.80
C GLU A 117 12.30 -29.19 13.61
N ASP A 118 11.03 -29.08 13.21
CA ASP A 118 10.46 -29.82 12.06
C ASP A 118 10.50 -29.03 10.74
N ASP A 119 11.00 -27.78 10.77
CA ASP A 119 11.17 -26.89 9.61
C ASP A 119 9.86 -26.66 8.81
N CYS A 120 9.96 -26.12 7.58
CA CYS A 120 8.81 -25.98 6.68
C CYS A 120 8.03 -27.30 6.43
N PRO A 121 8.66 -28.49 6.34
CA PRO A 121 7.93 -29.75 6.26
C PRO A 121 7.00 -30.01 7.46
N GLY A 122 7.39 -29.61 8.67
CA GLY A 122 6.55 -29.68 9.87
C GLY A 122 5.31 -28.80 9.76
N ILE A 123 5.47 -27.58 9.23
CA ILE A 123 4.34 -26.69 8.93
C ILE A 123 3.39 -27.35 7.93
N GLN A 124 3.93 -27.92 6.84
CA GLN A 124 3.09 -28.60 5.84
C GLN A 124 2.37 -29.81 6.43
N ALA A 125 3.03 -30.62 7.26
CA ALA A 125 2.41 -31.75 7.93
C ALA A 125 1.24 -31.32 8.85
N ALA A 126 1.41 -30.22 9.59
CA ALA A 126 0.35 -29.63 10.41
C ALA A 126 -0.83 -29.14 9.55
N ILE A 127 -0.57 -28.48 8.42
CA ILE A 127 -1.61 -28.08 7.46
C ILE A 127 -2.34 -29.31 6.91
N ASP A 128 -1.62 -30.36 6.54
CA ASP A 128 -2.18 -31.59 5.98
C ASP A 128 -3.07 -32.32 6.99
N ALA A 129 -2.76 -32.26 8.28
CA ALA A 129 -3.55 -32.82 9.38
C ALA A 129 -4.86 -32.07 9.64
N LEU A 130 -5.01 -30.82 9.21
CA LEU A 130 -6.27 -30.08 9.35
C LEU A 130 -7.44 -30.77 8.61
N PRO A 131 -8.67 -30.68 9.11
CA PRO A 131 -9.84 -31.10 8.36
C PRO A 131 -9.98 -30.39 7.01
N SER A 132 -10.74 -30.97 6.08
CA SER A 132 -10.98 -30.35 4.76
C SER A 132 -11.69 -28.99 4.84
N SER A 133 -12.32 -28.65 5.96
CA SER A 133 -12.95 -27.35 6.21
C SER A 133 -11.98 -26.25 6.63
N GLY A 134 -10.70 -26.57 6.83
CA GLY A 134 -9.70 -25.66 7.38
C GLY A 134 -9.52 -25.81 8.90
N GLY A 135 -8.94 -24.78 9.49
CA GLY A 135 -8.58 -24.73 10.90
C GLY A 135 -7.38 -23.82 11.11
N LYS A 136 -6.64 -24.03 12.19
CA LYS A 136 -5.54 -23.16 12.58
C LYS A 136 -4.25 -23.95 12.74
N VAL A 137 -3.15 -23.45 12.19
CA VAL A 137 -1.79 -23.89 12.51
C VAL A 137 -1.11 -22.80 13.32
N VAL A 138 -0.69 -23.14 14.54
CA VAL A 138 0.12 -22.28 15.40
C VAL A 138 1.58 -22.61 15.16
N LEU A 139 2.34 -21.61 14.74
CA LEU A 139 3.79 -21.65 14.66
C LEU A 139 4.33 -21.18 16.02
N GLU A 140 5.15 -22.03 16.63
CA GLU A 140 5.89 -21.68 17.84
C GLU A 140 6.98 -20.64 17.52
N GLU A 141 7.59 -20.10 18.57
CA GLU A 141 8.73 -19.19 18.41
C GLU A 141 9.95 -19.98 17.90
N GLY A 142 10.60 -19.49 16.85
CA GLY A 142 11.75 -20.16 16.25
C GLY A 142 11.93 -19.84 14.76
N VAL A 143 12.90 -20.52 14.16
CA VAL A 143 13.22 -20.44 12.73
C VAL A 143 12.83 -21.76 12.06
N TYR A 144 12.03 -21.68 11.00
CA TYR A 144 11.61 -22.80 10.17
C TYR A 144 12.33 -22.70 8.83
N GLU A 145 13.27 -23.60 8.55
CA GLU A 145 14.06 -23.55 7.33
C GLU A 145 13.30 -24.14 6.13
N VAL A 146 13.44 -23.50 4.97
CA VAL A 146 13.05 -24.09 3.69
C VAL A 146 14.10 -25.11 3.27
N LEU A 147 13.73 -26.39 3.17
CA LEU A 147 14.67 -27.48 2.87
C LEU A 147 14.84 -27.80 1.38
N ASP A 148 14.08 -27.14 0.51
CA ASP A 148 14.13 -27.33 -0.95
C ASP A 148 14.14 -25.98 -1.67
N GLY A 149 15.14 -25.74 -2.52
CA GLY A 149 15.29 -24.53 -3.32
C GLY A 149 14.61 -24.55 -4.69
N THR A 150 13.80 -25.58 -4.99
CA THR A 150 13.09 -25.67 -6.28
C THR A 150 12.10 -24.52 -6.44
N ALA A 151 12.37 -23.64 -7.41
CA ALA A 151 11.67 -22.37 -7.58
C ALA A 151 10.14 -22.47 -7.67
N GLY A 152 9.67 -23.39 -8.50
CA GLY A 152 8.25 -23.54 -8.82
C GLY A 152 7.41 -24.22 -7.75
N ASP A 153 8.03 -25.00 -6.87
CA ASP A 153 7.36 -25.81 -5.86
C ASP A 153 7.35 -25.06 -4.53
N PRO A 154 6.19 -24.68 -3.97
CA PRO A 154 6.15 -23.95 -2.71
C PRO A 154 6.68 -24.79 -1.55
N ALA A 155 7.38 -24.16 -0.61
CA ALA A 155 7.79 -24.82 0.62
C ALA A 155 6.58 -25.16 1.52
N ILE A 156 5.58 -24.28 1.52
CA ILE A 156 4.34 -24.38 2.29
C ILE A 156 3.17 -24.10 1.35
N TYR A 157 2.20 -25.01 1.30
CA TYR A 157 1.07 -24.96 0.39
C TYR A 157 -0.27 -25.05 1.15
N LEU A 158 -1.01 -23.93 1.16
CA LEU A 158 -2.35 -23.83 1.75
C LEU A 158 -3.37 -24.26 0.70
N ASN A 159 -3.79 -25.52 0.79
CA ASN A 159 -4.63 -26.18 -0.21
C ASN A 159 -6.08 -26.43 0.23
N LYS A 160 -6.48 -25.89 1.39
CA LYS A 160 -7.84 -25.97 1.96
C LYS A 160 -8.33 -24.55 2.27
N ASP A 161 -9.65 -24.38 2.27
CA ASP A 161 -10.28 -23.15 2.71
C ASP A 161 -10.09 -22.91 4.21
N ASN A 162 -10.23 -21.66 4.65
CA ASN A 162 -10.28 -21.23 6.05
C ASN A 162 -9.09 -21.69 6.90
N ILE A 163 -7.90 -21.78 6.30
CA ILE A 163 -6.66 -22.01 7.06
C ILE A 163 -6.21 -20.69 7.69
N THR A 164 -6.01 -20.68 9.00
CA THR A 164 -5.24 -19.64 9.70
C THR A 164 -3.83 -20.16 9.99
N LEU A 165 -2.80 -19.46 9.52
CA LEU A 165 -1.41 -19.69 9.89
C LEU A 165 -0.98 -18.54 10.82
N GLU A 166 -0.69 -18.85 12.09
CA GLU A 166 -0.41 -17.84 13.11
C GLU A 166 0.90 -18.11 13.85
N GLY A 167 1.82 -17.15 13.85
CA GLY A 167 3.03 -17.20 14.68
C GLY A 167 2.96 -16.36 15.95
N GLN A 168 4.11 -16.19 16.61
CA GLN A 168 4.28 -15.45 17.87
C GLN A 168 4.87 -14.02 17.67
N GLY A 169 4.72 -13.47 16.47
CA GLY A 169 5.27 -12.18 16.06
C GLY A 169 6.58 -12.34 15.29
N LYS A 170 7.48 -11.35 15.41
CA LYS A 170 8.79 -11.35 14.70
C LYS A 170 9.75 -12.47 15.10
N SER A 171 9.46 -13.18 16.20
CA SER A 171 10.29 -14.29 16.68
C SER A 171 9.96 -15.64 16.01
N THR A 172 8.86 -15.72 15.26
CA THR A 172 8.54 -16.83 14.36
C THR A 172 8.98 -16.44 12.95
N VAL A 173 9.99 -17.13 12.40
CA VAL A 173 10.60 -16.82 11.10
C VAL A 173 10.57 -18.04 10.20
N ILE A 174 10.01 -17.90 9.01
CA ILE A 174 10.18 -18.86 7.90
C ILE A 174 11.33 -18.35 7.05
N TYR A 175 12.40 -19.13 6.91
CA TYR A 175 13.68 -18.66 6.37
C TYR A 175 14.16 -19.49 5.17
N LEU A 176 14.63 -18.83 4.12
CA LEU A 176 15.27 -19.47 2.97
C LEU A 176 16.80 -19.59 3.18
N PRO A 177 17.39 -20.80 3.30
CA PRO A 177 18.82 -20.97 3.52
C PRO A 177 19.71 -20.44 2.38
N ASP A 178 20.95 -20.09 2.70
CA ASP A 178 21.91 -19.52 1.76
C ASP A 178 22.19 -20.44 0.57
N GLY A 179 22.10 -19.89 -0.65
CA GLY A 179 22.48 -20.58 -1.88
C GLY A 179 21.71 -21.86 -2.17
N ILE A 180 20.50 -22.00 -1.62
CA ILE A 180 19.67 -23.19 -1.83
C ILE A 180 18.98 -23.15 -3.20
N THR A 181 18.73 -21.97 -3.76
CA THR A 181 18.12 -21.83 -5.08
C THR A 181 19.14 -22.02 -6.20
N ASP A 182 18.65 -22.38 -7.39
CA ASP A 182 19.44 -22.28 -8.61
C ASP A 182 19.85 -20.82 -8.83
N SER A 183 21.04 -20.59 -9.40
CA SER A 183 21.62 -19.24 -9.47
C SER A 183 20.77 -18.22 -10.26
N ASP A 184 19.91 -18.68 -11.16
CA ASP A 184 19.02 -17.86 -11.97
C ASP A 184 17.54 -17.94 -11.54
N LYS A 185 17.24 -18.45 -10.34
CA LYS A 185 15.87 -18.62 -9.85
C LYS A 185 15.73 -18.23 -8.40
N GLY A 186 14.57 -17.68 -8.07
CA GLY A 186 14.08 -17.51 -6.71
C GLY A 186 13.36 -18.75 -6.18
N LYS A 187 12.61 -18.57 -5.09
CA LYS A 187 11.83 -19.62 -4.42
C LYS A 187 10.43 -19.13 -4.07
N ALA A 188 9.41 -19.91 -4.44
CA ALA A 188 8.08 -19.77 -3.85
C ALA A 188 8.10 -20.33 -2.43
N ILE A 189 7.88 -19.51 -1.40
CA ILE A 189 7.89 -19.99 -0.01
C ILE A 189 6.49 -20.44 0.39
N ILE A 190 5.50 -19.53 0.36
CA ILE A 190 4.11 -19.83 0.71
C ILE A 190 3.19 -19.60 -0.49
N ASP A 191 2.47 -20.65 -0.89
CA ASP A 191 1.38 -20.54 -1.88
C ASP A 191 0.03 -20.76 -1.20
N ILE A 192 -0.90 -19.84 -1.40
CA ILE A 192 -2.32 -19.99 -1.06
C ILE A 192 -3.07 -20.31 -2.35
N GLY A 193 -3.55 -21.55 -2.47
CA GLY A 193 -4.09 -22.05 -3.73
C GLY A 193 -3.00 -22.39 -4.76
N LYS A 194 -3.35 -23.20 -5.75
CA LYS A 194 -2.36 -23.74 -6.71
C LYS A 194 -2.13 -22.74 -7.83
N LYS A 195 -0.85 -22.48 -8.16
CA LYS A 195 -0.42 -21.55 -9.22
C LYS A 195 -1.33 -21.58 -10.45
N ALA A 196 -1.78 -20.39 -10.83
CA ALA A 196 -2.67 -20.15 -11.95
C ALA A 196 -2.04 -20.44 -13.32
N ILE A 197 -0.79 -20.91 -13.41
CA ILE A 197 -0.21 -21.38 -14.68
C ILE A 197 -0.57 -22.84 -15.00
N MET A 198 -1.23 -23.55 -14.10
CA MET A 198 -1.65 -24.95 -14.31
C MET A 198 -3.10 -25.04 -14.78
N ASP A 199 -3.43 -26.03 -15.62
CA ASP A 199 -4.74 -26.22 -16.28
C ASP A 199 -5.94 -26.41 -15.31
N ASN A 200 -5.70 -26.44 -14.00
CA ASN A 200 -6.72 -26.62 -12.97
C ASN A 200 -6.26 -25.93 -11.66
N PRO A 201 -6.40 -24.60 -11.55
CA PRO A 201 -6.05 -23.89 -10.32
C PRO A 201 -6.90 -24.42 -9.17
N ASN A 202 -6.25 -24.74 -8.05
CA ASN A 202 -6.95 -24.99 -6.79
C ASN A 202 -7.18 -23.63 -6.16
N VAL A 203 -8.38 -23.10 -6.32
CA VAL A 203 -8.79 -21.84 -5.70
C VAL A 203 -9.21 -22.14 -4.28
N VAL A 204 -8.63 -21.44 -3.31
CA VAL A 204 -8.98 -21.58 -1.89
C VAL A 204 -9.55 -20.27 -1.36
N HIS A 205 -10.27 -20.32 -0.25
CA HIS A 205 -10.98 -19.16 0.28
C HIS A 205 -10.71 -18.96 1.78
N GLY A 206 -10.77 -17.73 2.26
CA GLY A 206 -10.82 -17.47 3.71
C GLY A 206 -9.53 -17.71 4.48
N CYS A 207 -8.39 -17.89 3.81
CA CYS A 207 -7.09 -18.07 4.49
C CYS A 207 -6.61 -16.80 5.19
N HIS A 208 -5.97 -16.95 6.35
CA HIS A 208 -5.43 -15.85 7.15
C HIS A 208 -3.99 -16.13 7.58
N LEU A 209 -3.04 -15.30 7.16
CA LEU A 209 -1.65 -15.34 7.62
C LEU A 209 -1.38 -14.19 8.59
N THR A 210 -0.88 -14.49 9.79
CA THR A 210 -0.70 -13.46 10.83
C THR A 210 0.43 -13.73 11.82
N ASN A 211 1.05 -12.66 12.31
CA ASN A 211 2.01 -12.70 13.42
C ASN A 211 3.28 -13.53 13.15
N PHE A 212 3.87 -13.48 11.96
CA PHE A 212 5.18 -14.11 11.70
C PHE A 212 5.95 -13.39 10.59
N MET A 213 7.19 -13.79 10.40
CA MET A 213 8.09 -13.28 9.36
C MET A 213 8.35 -14.36 8.30
N VAL A 214 8.41 -13.94 7.03
CA VAL A 214 8.96 -14.71 5.92
C VAL A 214 10.19 -13.97 5.42
N ASP A 215 11.35 -14.60 5.47
CA ASP A 215 12.62 -14.05 4.97
C ASP A 215 13.11 -14.89 3.78
N GLY A 216 13.01 -14.30 2.60
CA GLY A 216 13.44 -14.92 1.35
C GLY A 216 14.95 -14.91 1.17
N ASN A 217 15.71 -14.22 2.03
CA ASN A 217 17.16 -14.20 2.05
C ASN A 217 17.79 -13.95 0.65
N MET A 218 17.12 -13.14 -0.18
CA MET A 218 17.46 -12.86 -1.58
C MET A 218 18.94 -12.55 -1.79
N GLN A 219 19.55 -11.76 -0.90
CA GLN A 219 20.95 -11.35 -0.97
C GLN A 219 21.94 -12.53 -1.06
N ASN A 220 21.53 -13.71 -0.57
CA ASN A 220 22.31 -14.93 -0.58
C ASN A 220 21.85 -15.93 -1.67
N GLN A 221 20.95 -15.53 -2.59
CA GLN A 221 20.43 -16.34 -3.69
C GLN A 221 20.89 -15.88 -5.08
N SER A 222 22.05 -15.23 -5.20
CA SER A 222 22.57 -14.67 -6.47
C SER A 222 21.59 -13.71 -7.18
N PRO A 223 21.09 -12.66 -6.50
CA PRO A 223 19.93 -11.91 -6.97
C PRO A 223 20.19 -11.07 -8.23
N ASP A 224 21.44 -10.86 -8.62
CA ASP A 224 21.81 -10.27 -9.93
C ASP A 224 21.46 -11.15 -11.14
N GLN A 225 21.15 -12.42 -10.91
CA GLN A 225 20.89 -13.42 -11.96
C GLN A 225 19.44 -13.88 -12.01
N ILE A 226 18.64 -13.52 -11.00
CA ILE A 226 17.21 -13.79 -10.96
C ILE A 226 16.51 -12.85 -11.94
N SER A 227 15.66 -13.41 -12.80
CA SER A 227 14.88 -12.66 -13.80
C SER A 227 13.38 -12.69 -13.50
N ASP A 228 12.61 -11.77 -14.10
CA ASP A 228 11.14 -11.62 -14.02
C ASP A 228 10.32 -12.89 -14.29
N LEU A 229 10.91 -13.91 -14.91
CA LEU A 229 10.22 -15.19 -15.19
C LEU A 229 10.52 -16.28 -14.16
N SER A 230 11.36 -15.98 -13.17
CA SER A 230 12.03 -16.95 -12.32
C SER A 230 12.21 -16.47 -10.88
N ASP A 231 11.81 -15.25 -10.57
CA ASP A 231 11.97 -14.53 -9.30
C ASP A 231 11.14 -15.11 -8.16
N MET A 232 9.96 -15.66 -8.49
CA MET A 232 9.04 -16.27 -7.52
C MET A 232 8.63 -15.26 -6.44
N HIS A 233 8.35 -15.72 -5.22
CA HIS A 233 7.72 -14.87 -4.21
C HIS A 233 7.86 -15.47 -2.81
N ASN A 234 7.88 -14.60 -1.81
CA ASN A 234 7.68 -15.07 -0.44
C ASN A 234 6.26 -15.62 -0.26
N ILE A 235 5.26 -14.93 -0.82
CA ILE A 235 3.85 -15.29 -0.70
C ILE A 235 3.12 -15.05 -2.02
N GLU A 236 2.44 -16.06 -2.55
CA GLU A 236 1.48 -15.92 -3.66
C GLU A 236 0.10 -16.35 -3.18
N ALA A 237 -0.91 -15.55 -3.53
CA ALA A 237 -2.28 -15.82 -3.13
C ALA A 237 -3.23 -15.85 -4.33
N ILE A 238 -3.98 -16.95 -4.40
CA ILE A 238 -5.01 -17.22 -5.39
C ILE A 238 -6.30 -17.59 -4.65
N GLY A 239 -7.37 -16.85 -4.92
CA GLY A 239 -8.65 -17.08 -4.29
C GLY A 239 -9.21 -15.88 -3.55
N THR A 240 -10.20 -16.12 -2.69
CA THR A 240 -11.03 -15.03 -2.17
C THR A 240 -11.03 -14.94 -0.66
N ASP A 241 -11.32 -13.74 -0.17
CA ASP A 241 -11.53 -13.48 1.26
C ASP A 241 -10.28 -13.81 2.10
N HIS A 242 -9.09 -13.61 1.51
CA HIS A 242 -7.81 -13.81 2.20
C HIS A 242 -7.43 -12.58 3.01
N LYS A 243 -6.77 -12.84 4.14
CA LYS A 243 -6.29 -11.81 5.05
C LYS A 243 -4.81 -12.00 5.37
N PHE A 244 -4.08 -10.90 5.39
CA PHE A 244 -2.71 -10.81 5.84
C PHE A 244 -2.66 -9.73 6.91
N SER A 245 -2.22 -10.06 8.12
CA SER A 245 -2.14 -9.06 9.18
C SER A 245 -0.94 -9.22 10.10
N ASN A 246 -0.29 -8.11 10.47
CA ASN A 246 0.89 -8.17 11.35
C ASN A 246 1.93 -9.19 10.86
N LEU A 247 2.16 -9.16 9.54
CA LEU A 247 3.03 -10.05 8.80
C LEU A 247 4.25 -9.26 8.33
N TRP A 248 5.41 -9.93 8.33
CA TRP A 248 6.63 -9.38 7.76
C TRP A 248 7.11 -10.22 6.58
N SER A 249 7.41 -9.59 5.45
CA SER A 249 8.02 -10.22 4.28
C SER A 249 9.30 -9.48 3.94
N PHE A 250 10.45 -10.14 4.07
CA PHE A 250 11.78 -9.55 3.87
C PHE A 250 12.53 -10.28 2.77
N ASN A 251 13.39 -9.53 2.05
CA ASN A 251 14.37 -10.07 1.12
C ASN A 251 13.78 -11.13 0.18
N ALA A 252 12.58 -10.89 -0.35
CA ALA A 252 11.94 -11.83 -1.26
C ALA A 252 12.80 -11.99 -2.52
N THR A 253 12.94 -13.22 -3.04
CA THR A 253 13.69 -13.45 -4.28
C THR A 253 12.99 -12.87 -5.52
N GLY A 254 11.71 -12.53 -5.40
CA GLY A 254 10.89 -11.81 -6.37
C GLY A 254 9.93 -10.91 -5.61
N ASP A 255 8.65 -11.25 -5.63
CA ASP A 255 7.60 -10.49 -4.94
C ASP A 255 7.48 -10.81 -3.45
N GLY A 256 7.31 -9.77 -2.62
CA GLY A 256 7.01 -9.92 -1.19
C GLY A 256 5.63 -10.54 -0.96
N LEU A 257 4.65 -10.11 -1.76
CA LEU A 257 3.30 -10.68 -1.86
C LEU A 257 2.77 -10.51 -3.30
N GLU A 258 2.51 -11.61 -4.00
CA GLU A 258 1.83 -11.61 -5.30
C GLU A 258 0.35 -12.00 -5.12
N LEU A 259 -0.57 -11.14 -5.52
CA LEU A 259 -2.01 -11.42 -5.59
C LEU A 259 -2.37 -11.74 -7.04
N THR A 260 -2.36 -13.03 -7.40
CA THR A 260 -2.44 -13.41 -8.81
C THR A 260 -3.81 -13.91 -9.22
N SER A 261 -4.29 -13.49 -10.39
CA SER A 261 -5.49 -14.04 -11.04
C SER A 261 -5.24 -14.48 -12.48
N LYS A 262 -3.96 -14.76 -12.85
CA LYS A 262 -3.38 -15.07 -14.19
C LYS A 262 -4.21 -15.91 -15.19
N GLN A 263 -5.44 -16.35 -14.95
CA GLN A 263 -6.33 -16.93 -15.96
C GLN A 263 -7.78 -16.42 -15.90
N ASP A 264 -8.24 -15.94 -14.74
CA ASP A 264 -9.63 -15.55 -14.55
C ASP A 264 -9.73 -14.46 -13.44
N PRO A 265 -10.18 -13.23 -13.77
CA PRO A 265 -10.28 -12.14 -12.81
C PRO A 265 -11.24 -12.42 -11.65
N SER A 266 -12.15 -13.39 -11.81
CA SER A 266 -13.11 -13.77 -10.76
C SER A 266 -12.49 -14.65 -9.68
N VAL A 267 -11.23 -15.07 -9.83
CA VAL A 267 -10.59 -15.99 -8.88
C VAL A 267 -10.03 -15.25 -7.68
N THR A 268 -9.35 -14.12 -7.87
CA THR A 268 -8.62 -13.47 -6.77
C THR A 268 -9.23 -12.14 -6.39
N HIS A 269 -10.04 -12.14 -5.33
CA HIS A 269 -10.74 -10.93 -4.89
C HIS A 269 -11.06 -10.90 -3.38
N ASN A 270 -11.44 -9.71 -2.87
CA ASN A 270 -11.73 -9.48 -1.45
C ASN A 270 -10.51 -9.77 -0.57
N ILE A 271 -9.39 -9.12 -0.85
CA ILE A 271 -8.13 -9.35 -0.14
C ILE A 271 -7.86 -8.20 0.83
N GLU A 272 -7.51 -8.53 2.07
CA GLU A 272 -7.11 -7.56 3.09
C GLU A 272 -5.63 -7.73 3.48
N VAL A 273 -4.83 -6.68 3.31
CA VAL A 273 -3.44 -6.60 3.77
C VAL A 273 -3.35 -5.46 4.78
N VAL A 274 -3.14 -5.77 6.06
CA VAL A 274 -3.32 -4.79 7.15
C VAL A 274 -2.19 -4.86 8.17
N ASN A 275 -1.55 -3.73 8.47
CA ASN A 275 -0.45 -3.65 9.44
C ASN A 275 0.72 -4.60 9.10
N CYS A 276 1.01 -4.78 7.81
CA CYS A 276 2.12 -5.61 7.35
C CYS A 276 3.36 -4.76 7.04
N HIS A 277 4.52 -5.41 6.97
CA HIS A 277 5.78 -4.77 6.58
C HIS A 277 6.44 -5.61 5.49
N PHE A 278 6.67 -5.00 4.34
CA PHE A 278 7.37 -5.57 3.19
C PHE A 278 8.66 -4.79 3.00
N GLN A 279 9.79 -5.48 2.92
CA GLN A 279 11.07 -4.81 2.83
C GLN A 279 12.08 -5.58 1.97
N ASP A 280 12.81 -4.82 1.14
CA ASP A 280 13.95 -5.27 0.35
C ASP A 280 13.63 -6.46 -0.59
N SER A 281 12.41 -6.53 -1.13
CA SER A 281 12.07 -7.52 -2.18
C SER A 281 12.86 -7.29 -3.47
N ASN A 282 13.16 -8.36 -4.20
CA ASN A 282 13.88 -8.23 -5.47
C ASN A 282 13.06 -7.45 -6.51
N GLU A 283 11.75 -7.73 -6.60
CA GLU A 283 10.85 -7.07 -7.55
C GLU A 283 9.86 -6.16 -6.85
N HIS A 284 8.67 -6.65 -6.52
CA HIS A 284 7.65 -5.84 -5.86
C HIS A 284 7.56 -6.16 -4.38
N ASN A 285 7.26 -5.16 -3.56
CA ASN A 285 6.83 -5.43 -2.20
C ASN A 285 5.42 -6.04 -2.19
N ILE A 286 4.50 -5.47 -2.99
CA ILE A 286 3.20 -6.06 -3.27
C ILE A 286 2.89 -5.95 -4.76
N HIS A 287 2.58 -7.07 -5.39
CA HIS A 287 2.16 -7.13 -6.78
C HIS A 287 0.69 -7.54 -6.89
N ILE A 288 -0.14 -6.63 -7.40
CA ILE A 288 -1.56 -6.87 -7.66
C ILE A 288 -1.70 -7.40 -9.08
N HIS A 289 -1.37 -8.66 -9.29
CA HIS A 289 -1.37 -9.30 -10.61
C HIS A 289 -2.77 -9.78 -11.00
N GLY A 290 -3.69 -8.84 -11.20
CA GLY A 290 -5.04 -9.13 -11.67
C GLY A 290 -6.12 -9.29 -10.60
N ALA A 291 -5.80 -8.99 -9.34
CA ALA A 291 -6.76 -9.12 -8.25
C ALA A 291 -7.78 -7.96 -8.23
N GLN A 292 -8.92 -8.18 -7.56
CA GLN A 292 -10.00 -7.20 -7.44
C GLN A 292 -10.44 -7.01 -5.99
N ASN A 293 -11.01 -5.85 -5.64
CA ASN A 293 -11.47 -5.57 -4.28
C ASN A 293 -10.37 -5.84 -3.23
N VAL A 294 -9.22 -5.19 -3.42
CA VAL A 294 -8.03 -5.35 -2.56
C VAL A 294 -7.91 -4.12 -1.67
N THR A 295 -7.76 -4.33 -0.38
CA THR A 295 -7.46 -3.26 0.59
C THR A 295 -6.08 -3.47 1.18
N ILE A 296 -5.18 -2.52 0.99
CA ILE A 296 -3.86 -2.45 1.61
C ILE A 296 -3.88 -1.27 2.57
N SER A 297 -3.75 -1.52 3.87
CA SER A 297 -3.88 -0.46 4.87
C SER A 297 -2.85 -0.52 5.99
N ASN A 298 -2.38 0.65 6.42
CA ASN A 298 -1.43 0.80 7.53
C ASN A 298 -0.17 -0.06 7.36
N CYS A 299 0.26 -0.28 6.11
CA CYS A 299 1.43 -1.09 5.80
C CYS A 299 2.68 -0.21 5.66
N ILE A 300 3.84 -0.82 5.88
CA ILE A 300 5.14 -0.25 5.54
C ILE A 300 5.68 -1.05 4.36
N LEU A 301 6.04 -0.38 3.28
CA LEU A 301 6.68 -0.94 2.10
C LEU A 301 7.98 -0.14 1.94
N ASP A 302 9.09 -0.75 2.36
CA ASP A 302 10.38 -0.07 2.51
C ASP A 302 11.44 -0.80 1.69
N GLY A 303 11.78 -0.22 0.55
CA GLY A 303 12.77 -0.81 -0.35
C GLY A 303 12.22 -1.92 -1.22
N GLU A 304 12.52 -1.80 -2.51
CA GLU A 304 12.59 -2.92 -3.44
C GLU A 304 13.84 -2.69 -4.31
N ARG A 305 14.32 -3.73 -5.00
CA ARG A 305 15.61 -3.68 -5.67
C ARG A 305 15.58 -3.39 -7.18
N GLN A 306 14.57 -3.88 -7.90
CA GLN A 306 14.57 -3.89 -9.38
C GLN A 306 13.25 -3.45 -10.02
N ALA A 307 12.17 -3.22 -9.27
CA ALA A 307 10.86 -2.90 -9.83
C ALA A 307 10.12 -1.79 -9.04
N THR A 308 8.87 -2.01 -8.64
CA THR A 308 8.01 -0.98 -8.02
C THR A 308 7.50 -1.49 -6.69
N ASN A 309 7.45 -0.65 -5.66
CA ASN A 309 6.92 -1.03 -4.35
C ASN A 309 5.51 -1.66 -4.44
N ILE A 310 4.55 -0.95 -5.06
CA ILE A 310 3.22 -1.49 -5.40
C ILE A 310 3.00 -1.42 -6.91
N SER A 311 2.85 -2.59 -7.55
CA SER A 311 2.60 -2.71 -8.98
C SER A 311 1.25 -3.34 -9.28
N THR A 312 0.63 -2.93 -10.38
CA THR A 312 -0.58 -3.54 -10.93
C THR A 312 -0.33 -4.14 -12.31
N PHE A 313 0.94 -4.32 -12.70
CA PHE A 313 1.25 -4.76 -14.05
C PHE A 313 0.71 -6.16 -14.31
N THR A 314 -0.38 -6.26 -15.07
CA THR A 314 -0.98 -7.56 -15.42
C THR A 314 -1.15 -7.75 -16.92
N ASN A 315 -0.89 -9.02 -17.22
CA ASN A 315 -1.05 -9.81 -18.40
C ASN A 315 -2.43 -10.20 -18.94
N LYS A 316 -3.44 -10.26 -18.07
CA LYS A 316 -4.50 -11.26 -18.31
C LYS A 316 -5.88 -10.88 -17.77
N THR A 317 -5.97 -9.94 -16.85
CA THR A 317 -7.19 -9.73 -16.08
C THR A 317 -7.38 -8.27 -15.67
N ASP A 318 -8.63 -7.86 -15.48
CA ASP A 318 -8.99 -6.51 -15.04
C ASP A 318 -8.64 -6.33 -13.56
N ILE A 319 -7.97 -5.22 -13.22
CA ILE A 319 -7.66 -4.85 -11.84
C ILE A 319 -8.59 -3.73 -11.43
N ARG A 320 -9.36 -3.95 -10.38
CA ARG A 320 -10.35 -2.96 -9.97
C ARG A 320 -10.69 -2.99 -8.50
N ASP A 321 -11.23 -1.87 -8.03
CA ASP A 321 -11.66 -1.70 -6.63
C ASP A 321 -10.46 -1.86 -5.68
N ILE A 322 -9.38 -1.11 -5.93
CA ILE A 322 -8.17 -1.19 -5.13
C ILE A 322 -8.09 0.01 -4.20
N THR A 323 -7.91 -0.25 -2.91
CA THR A 323 -7.74 0.79 -1.87
C THR A 323 -6.39 0.65 -1.21
N ILE A 324 -5.62 1.74 -1.19
CA ILE A 324 -4.32 1.85 -0.49
C ILE A 324 -4.45 3.01 0.49
N ASP A 325 -4.40 2.73 1.79
CA ASP A 325 -4.75 3.69 2.83
C ASP A 325 -3.75 3.71 3.99
N GLY A 326 -3.32 4.91 4.42
CA GLY A 326 -2.48 5.05 5.61
C GLY A 326 -1.12 4.35 5.52
N CYS A 327 -0.61 4.10 4.31
CA CYS A 327 0.63 3.35 4.09
C CYS A 327 1.87 4.24 4.04
N GLN A 328 3.03 3.67 4.37
CA GLN A 328 4.35 4.25 4.13
C GLN A 328 5.01 3.47 2.99
N ILE A 329 5.27 4.14 1.87
CA ILE A 329 5.80 3.54 0.64
C ILE A 329 7.09 4.29 0.29
N ILE A 330 8.22 3.72 0.71
CA ILE A 330 9.49 4.42 0.79
C ILE A 330 10.66 3.64 0.19
N ASN A 331 11.71 4.36 -0.18
CA ASN A 331 13.02 3.82 -0.55
C ASN A 331 13.02 2.79 -1.69
N GLY A 332 11.98 2.73 -2.53
CA GLY A 332 11.98 1.86 -3.71
C GLY A 332 13.10 2.25 -4.70
N SER A 333 13.71 1.29 -5.35
CA SER A 333 14.69 1.51 -6.42
C SER A 333 14.08 2.20 -7.64
N HIS A 334 12.82 1.90 -7.97
CA HIS A 334 12.03 2.66 -8.94
C HIS A 334 10.83 3.34 -8.29
N ARG A 335 9.60 2.92 -8.59
CA ARG A 335 8.41 3.70 -8.28
C ARG A 335 7.83 3.33 -6.93
N GLY A 336 7.12 4.27 -6.31
CA GLY A 336 6.32 3.99 -5.13
C GLY A 336 5.07 3.17 -5.49
N ILE A 337 4.20 3.75 -6.32
CA ILE A 337 2.99 3.11 -6.83
C ILE A 337 2.97 3.21 -8.36
N GLU A 338 2.81 2.08 -9.04
CA GLU A 338 2.58 2.00 -10.49
C GLU A 338 1.19 1.41 -10.76
N ILE A 339 0.31 2.26 -11.30
CA ILE A 339 -1.01 1.86 -11.79
C ILE A 339 -0.94 1.76 -13.31
N ARG A 340 -0.88 0.53 -13.80
CA ARG A 340 -0.66 0.19 -15.20
C ARG A 340 -1.31 -1.15 -15.56
N ALA A 341 -1.76 -1.29 -16.80
CA ALA A 341 -2.02 -2.60 -17.42
C ALA A 341 -1.16 -2.78 -18.68
N ASP A 342 -1.01 -4.03 -19.14
CA ASP A 342 -0.23 -4.35 -20.33
C ASP A 342 -0.89 -3.85 -21.63
N GLN A 343 -0.09 -3.59 -22.67
CA GLN A 343 -0.50 -2.91 -23.89
C GLN A 343 -1.33 -3.76 -24.85
N ASP A 344 -1.09 -5.07 -24.85
CA ASP A 344 -1.62 -6.01 -25.84
C ASP A 344 -2.94 -6.68 -25.41
N GLN A 345 -3.57 -6.15 -24.36
CA GLN A 345 -4.67 -6.77 -23.62
C GLN A 345 -6.04 -6.53 -24.25
N THR A 346 -6.74 -7.58 -24.71
CA THR A 346 -8.18 -7.52 -25.05
C THR A 346 -8.91 -8.76 -24.55
N VAL A 347 -9.93 -8.62 -23.70
CA VAL A 347 -10.83 -9.72 -23.31
C VAL A 347 -12.28 -9.24 -23.37
N ASP A 348 -13.15 -10.14 -23.85
CA ASP A 348 -14.56 -9.87 -24.13
C ASP A 348 -14.81 -8.71 -25.12
N GLY A 349 -13.81 -8.41 -25.96
CA GLY A 349 -13.87 -7.31 -26.92
C GLY A 349 -13.66 -5.92 -26.31
N THR A 350 -13.29 -5.85 -25.02
CA THR A 350 -12.90 -4.62 -24.33
C THR A 350 -11.46 -4.72 -23.84
N GLN A 351 -10.72 -3.61 -23.94
CA GLN A 351 -9.36 -3.50 -23.42
C GLN A 351 -9.42 -3.49 -21.88
N PHE A 352 -8.66 -4.37 -21.22
CA PHE A 352 -8.62 -4.44 -19.74
C PHE A 352 -8.11 -3.14 -19.13
N ARG A 353 -8.58 -2.81 -17.92
CA ARG A 353 -8.21 -1.57 -17.25
C ARG A 353 -7.82 -1.81 -15.79
N SER A 354 -6.92 -0.99 -15.30
CA SER A 354 -6.76 -0.70 -13.88
C SER A 354 -7.76 0.40 -13.52
N ARG A 355 -8.79 0.09 -12.72
CA ARG A 355 -9.86 1.05 -12.44
C ARG A 355 -10.39 1.10 -11.03
N ARG A 356 -10.97 2.24 -10.63
CA ARG A 356 -11.48 2.44 -9.26
C ARG A 356 -10.36 2.21 -8.24
N PHE A 357 -9.27 2.94 -8.44
CA PHE A 357 -8.13 2.97 -7.53
C PHE A 357 -8.27 4.15 -6.58
N SER A 358 -8.15 3.90 -5.29
CA SER A 358 -8.12 4.94 -4.25
C SER A 358 -6.83 4.84 -3.46
N VAL A 359 -6.06 5.92 -3.44
CA VAL A 359 -4.86 6.08 -2.61
C VAL A 359 -5.11 7.23 -1.65
N SER A 360 -5.12 6.98 -0.35
CA SER A 360 -5.41 7.99 0.68
C SER A 360 -4.45 7.95 1.86
N ASP A 361 -4.20 9.11 2.47
CA ASP A 361 -3.47 9.23 3.74
C ASP A 361 -2.08 8.55 3.75
N CYS A 362 -1.44 8.42 2.58
CA CYS A 362 -0.16 7.72 2.44
C CYS A 362 1.04 8.69 2.50
N LEU A 363 2.16 8.19 3.02
CA LEU A 363 3.48 8.78 2.81
C LEU A 363 4.17 8.01 1.68
N ILE A 364 4.52 8.68 0.58
CA ILE A 364 5.17 8.10 -0.58
C ILE A 364 6.47 8.87 -0.84
N ALA A 365 7.61 8.31 -0.41
CA ALA A 365 8.83 9.10 -0.33
C ALA A 365 10.11 8.39 -0.76
N ASP A 366 11.05 9.18 -1.26
CA ASP A 366 12.43 8.76 -1.53
C ASP A 366 12.56 7.51 -2.43
N ASN A 367 11.59 7.32 -3.33
CA ASN A 367 11.65 6.29 -4.37
C ASN A 367 12.51 6.77 -5.54
N GLY A 368 13.28 5.88 -6.18
CA GLY A 368 14.22 6.22 -7.25
C GLY A 368 13.56 6.75 -8.53
N GLY A 369 12.36 6.29 -8.84
CA GLY A 369 11.43 6.76 -9.87
C GLY A 369 10.28 7.58 -9.29
N ALA A 370 9.18 7.74 -10.02
CA ALA A 370 8.02 8.49 -9.54
C ALA A 370 7.43 7.89 -8.25
N GLY A 371 6.96 8.75 -7.34
CA GLY A 371 6.20 8.30 -6.18
C GLY A 371 4.87 7.67 -6.61
N VAL A 372 4.15 8.33 -7.52
CA VAL A 372 2.92 7.79 -8.13
C VAL A 372 3.02 7.90 -9.65
N PHE A 373 2.83 6.77 -10.33
CA PHE A 373 2.78 6.68 -11.78
C PHE A 373 1.46 6.05 -12.22
N ILE A 374 0.73 6.76 -13.09
CA ILE A 374 -0.52 6.30 -13.70
C ILE A 374 -0.33 6.19 -15.21
N ASP A 375 -0.34 4.97 -15.74
CA ASP A 375 -0.39 4.69 -17.17
C ASP A 375 -1.84 4.63 -17.64
N GLY A 376 -2.28 5.74 -18.19
CA GLY A 376 -3.66 5.99 -18.51
C GLY A 376 -4.21 5.33 -19.77
N ARG A 377 -3.35 4.74 -20.61
CA ARG A 377 -3.81 3.89 -21.74
C ARG A 377 -4.80 2.82 -21.29
N PHE A 378 -4.63 2.38 -20.05
CA PHE A 378 -5.38 1.30 -19.43
C PHE A 378 -5.81 1.64 -18.02
N SER A 379 -5.78 2.91 -17.60
CA SER A 379 -6.16 3.28 -16.23
C SER A 379 -7.27 4.32 -16.24
N GLU A 380 -8.34 4.05 -15.50
CA GLU A 380 -9.48 4.96 -15.37
C GLU A 380 -9.99 5.02 -13.93
N ASP A 381 -10.61 6.12 -13.53
CA ASP A 381 -11.25 6.24 -12.20
C ASP A 381 -10.21 6.02 -11.08
N VAL A 382 -9.21 6.91 -11.05
CA VAL A 382 -8.12 6.90 -10.06
C VAL A 382 -8.22 8.13 -9.18
N SER A 383 -8.22 7.93 -7.87
CA SER A 383 -8.27 8.98 -6.86
C SER A 383 -7.03 8.91 -5.98
N VAL A 384 -6.27 10.00 -5.88
CA VAL A 384 -5.14 10.15 -4.94
C VAL A 384 -5.42 11.35 -4.05
N LYS A 385 -5.59 11.11 -2.75
CA LYS A 385 -6.05 12.13 -1.79
C LYS A 385 -5.24 12.14 -0.51
N ASP A 386 -5.09 13.32 0.10
CA ASP A 386 -4.52 13.45 1.45
C ASP A 386 -3.11 12.84 1.62
N CYS A 387 -2.37 12.65 0.53
CA CYS A 387 -1.06 11.99 0.53
C CYS A 387 0.10 12.99 0.68
N ALA A 388 1.18 12.57 1.33
CA ALA A 388 2.47 13.26 1.32
C ALA A 388 3.41 12.55 0.34
N ILE A 389 3.77 13.21 -0.76
CA ILE A 389 4.64 12.67 -1.81
C ILE A 389 5.94 13.47 -1.85
N VAL A 390 7.06 12.88 -1.41
CA VAL A 390 8.27 13.63 -1.08
C VAL A 390 9.53 13.00 -1.65
N GLY A 391 10.39 13.77 -2.31
CA GLY A 391 11.77 13.31 -2.60
C GLY A 391 11.92 12.23 -3.67
N ASN A 392 10.88 11.94 -4.46
CA ASN A 392 10.94 10.86 -5.44
C ASN A 392 11.61 11.28 -6.76
N GLY A 393 12.06 10.29 -7.53
CA GLY A 393 12.54 10.42 -8.91
C GLY A 393 14.05 10.60 -9.08
N VAL A 394 14.83 10.48 -8.00
CA VAL A 394 16.26 10.81 -7.97
C VAL A 394 17.10 9.92 -8.88
N ALA A 395 16.84 8.61 -8.89
CA ALA A 395 17.60 7.64 -9.67
C ALA A 395 17.23 7.69 -11.16
N ASP A 396 15.93 7.72 -11.46
CA ASP A 396 15.41 7.56 -12.83
C ASP A 396 15.22 8.89 -13.57
N GLY A 397 15.38 10.03 -12.90
CA GLY A 397 15.13 11.33 -13.51
C GLY A 397 13.65 11.68 -13.66
N GLU A 398 12.78 11.00 -12.91
CA GLU A 398 11.33 11.14 -13.01
C GLU A 398 10.78 12.30 -12.15
N SER A 399 9.53 12.68 -12.43
CA SER A 399 8.75 13.64 -11.64
C SER A 399 8.16 12.92 -10.42
N ASN A 400 7.78 13.67 -9.37
CA ASN A 400 7.19 13.08 -8.17
C ASN A 400 5.90 12.30 -8.49
N VAL A 401 5.06 12.88 -9.35
CA VAL A 401 3.82 12.27 -9.84
C VAL A 401 3.81 12.34 -11.36
N ILE A 402 3.46 11.23 -12.02
CA ILE A 402 3.27 11.17 -13.46
C ILE A 402 1.88 10.60 -13.76
N ILE A 403 1.10 11.34 -14.52
CA ILE A 403 -0.19 10.91 -15.07
C ILE A 403 -0.07 10.93 -16.59
N ASN A 404 -0.09 9.76 -17.22
CA ASN A 404 0.19 9.64 -18.65
C ASN A 404 -1.00 9.09 -19.44
N GLY A 405 -1.77 9.97 -20.07
CA GLY A 405 -2.90 9.60 -20.93
C GLY A 405 -4.08 8.96 -20.21
N ALA A 406 -4.42 9.42 -19.00
CA ALA A 406 -5.44 8.80 -18.14
C ALA A 406 -6.83 9.44 -18.26
N SER A 407 -7.85 8.68 -17.85
CA SER A 407 -9.23 9.15 -17.80
C SER A 407 -9.83 9.10 -16.40
N VAL A 408 -10.59 10.12 -16.00
CA VAL A 408 -11.25 10.18 -14.68
C VAL A 408 -10.20 10.05 -13.57
N VAL A 409 -9.36 11.06 -13.43
CA VAL A 409 -8.33 11.10 -12.38
C VAL A 409 -8.59 12.29 -11.46
N GLU A 410 -8.70 12.03 -10.16
CA GLU A 410 -8.79 13.06 -9.12
C GLU A 410 -7.53 13.03 -8.27
N PHE A 411 -6.87 14.17 -8.15
CA PHE A 411 -5.66 14.34 -7.35
C PHE A 411 -5.85 15.55 -6.42
N ALA A 412 -6.15 15.29 -5.14
CA ALA A 412 -6.68 16.31 -4.25
C ALA A 412 -6.01 16.36 -2.88
N ASN A 413 -5.87 17.57 -2.32
CA ASN A 413 -5.36 17.80 -0.96
C ASN A 413 -4.03 17.09 -0.64
N CYS A 414 -3.18 16.88 -1.66
CA CYS A 414 -1.89 16.22 -1.49
C CYS A 414 -0.75 17.24 -1.31
N SER A 415 0.29 16.83 -0.60
CA SER A 415 1.53 17.58 -0.43
C SER A 415 2.65 16.97 -1.28
N VAL A 416 2.93 17.55 -2.45
CA VAL A 416 3.96 17.10 -3.40
C VAL A 416 5.22 17.96 -3.28
N LYS A 417 6.27 17.40 -2.68
CA LYS A 417 7.46 18.16 -2.28
C LYS A 417 8.77 17.56 -2.78
N LYS A 418 9.77 18.40 -3.00
CA LYS A 418 11.18 17.99 -3.19
C LYS A 418 11.41 16.93 -4.28
N GLY A 419 10.53 16.85 -5.28
CA GLY A 419 10.71 15.93 -6.40
C GLY A 419 11.96 16.25 -7.18
N TYR A 420 12.60 15.21 -7.73
CA TYR A 420 13.83 15.39 -8.48
C TYR A 420 13.62 16.24 -9.75
N ASN A 421 12.54 15.96 -10.49
CA ASN A 421 12.13 16.74 -11.65
C ASN A 421 10.93 17.66 -11.32
N SER A 422 9.80 17.52 -12.02
CA SER A 422 8.60 18.34 -11.77
C SER A 422 7.81 17.79 -10.57
N GLY A 423 6.97 18.63 -9.97
CA GLY A 423 6.06 18.17 -8.92
C GLY A 423 5.06 17.17 -9.48
N ILE A 424 4.23 17.63 -10.42
CA ILE A 424 3.26 16.78 -11.11
C ILE A 424 3.47 16.92 -12.62
N GLU A 425 3.49 15.81 -13.33
CA GLU A 425 3.63 15.76 -14.78
C GLU A 425 2.42 15.08 -15.44
N LEU A 426 1.76 15.80 -16.34
CA LEU A 426 0.55 15.37 -17.06
C LEU A 426 0.90 15.14 -18.54
N ARG A 427 1.21 13.90 -18.91
CA ARG A 427 1.66 13.55 -20.26
C ARG A 427 0.50 13.11 -21.13
N THR A 428 0.59 13.43 -22.43
CA THR A 428 -0.33 12.90 -23.45
C THR A 428 0.39 12.09 -24.53
N ASN A 429 1.61 11.61 -24.27
CA ASN A 429 2.40 10.86 -25.25
C ASN A 429 1.81 9.49 -25.57
N PHE A 430 1.06 8.89 -24.64
CA PHE A 430 0.42 7.60 -24.89
C PHE A 430 -1.06 7.73 -25.29
N ASP A 431 -1.83 8.52 -24.55
CA ASP A 431 -3.24 8.79 -24.87
C ASP A 431 -3.65 10.20 -24.42
N SER A 432 -4.89 10.58 -24.69
CA SER A 432 -5.49 11.85 -24.26
C SER A 432 -5.74 11.85 -22.76
N LEU A 433 -5.58 13.01 -22.12
CA LEU A 433 -6.02 13.21 -20.74
C LEU A 433 -7.49 13.65 -20.75
N THR A 434 -8.36 12.90 -20.08
CA THR A 434 -9.81 13.16 -20.04
C THR A 434 -10.35 13.15 -18.62
N ASP A 435 -11.11 14.16 -18.20
CA ASP A 435 -11.67 14.22 -16.82
C ASP A 435 -10.58 14.15 -15.74
N VAL A 436 -9.54 14.96 -15.88
CA VAL A 436 -8.44 15.01 -14.92
C VAL A 436 -8.61 16.25 -14.04
N TYR A 437 -8.72 16.06 -12.73
CA TYR A 437 -8.93 17.12 -11.74
C TYR A 437 -7.81 17.14 -10.71
N LEU A 438 -7.02 18.22 -10.72
CA LEU A 438 -5.96 18.49 -9.75
C LEU A 438 -6.36 19.71 -8.93
N HIS A 439 -6.65 19.53 -7.65
CA HIS A 439 -7.07 20.64 -6.80
C HIS A 439 -6.64 20.58 -5.34
N ASP A 440 -6.59 21.76 -4.71
CA ASP A 440 -6.24 21.92 -3.28
C ASP A 440 -4.87 21.33 -2.91
N ASN A 441 -3.95 21.16 -3.86
CA ASN A 441 -2.63 20.55 -3.59
C ASN A 441 -1.60 21.58 -3.16
N LEU A 442 -0.66 21.17 -2.30
CA LEU A 442 0.57 21.90 -2.03
C LEU A 442 1.72 21.31 -2.84
N ILE A 443 2.19 22.04 -3.85
CA ILE A 443 3.29 21.65 -4.72
C ILE A 443 4.50 22.53 -4.40
N LYS A 444 5.48 21.99 -3.67
CA LYS A 444 6.54 22.83 -3.06
C LYS A 444 7.96 22.30 -3.28
N ASN A 445 8.87 23.21 -3.68
CA ASN A 445 10.31 22.95 -3.76
C ASN A 445 10.68 21.71 -4.59
N ASN A 446 9.90 21.38 -5.62
CA ASN A 446 10.32 20.40 -6.62
C ASN A 446 11.45 21.00 -7.47
N ASN A 447 12.08 20.21 -8.34
CA ASN A 447 13.28 20.56 -9.12
C ASN A 447 14.60 20.42 -8.35
N GLN A 448 14.89 19.25 -7.77
CA GLN A 448 16.18 19.01 -7.12
C GLN A 448 17.34 18.76 -8.11
N ARG A 449 17.05 18.57 -9.41
CA ARG A 449 18.07 18.38 -10.45
C ARG A 449 18.60 19.73 -10.98
N ASP A 450 19.92 19.83 -11.14
CA ASP A 450 20.53 20.92 -11.91
C ASP A 450 20.13 20.79 -13.39
N GLY A 451 19.33 21.72 -13.90
CA GLY A 451 18.84 21.64 -15.28
C GLY A 451 17.78 22.68 -15.66
N ASN A 452 17.42 22.68 -16.94
CA ASN A 452 16.38 23.52 -17.52
C ASN A 452 15.05 22.74 -17.66
N PHE A 453 13.93 23.44 -17.49
CA PHE A 453 12.52 23.08 -17.73
C PHE A 453 11.67 22.50 -16.58
N HIS A 454 12.19 22.43 -15.36
CA HIS A 454 11.45 21.83 -14.24
C HIS A 454 10.35 22.76 -13.68
N SER A 455 9.13 22.24 -13.53
CA SER A 455 7.94 23.03 -13.17
C SER A 455 7.24 22.49 -11.92
N GLY A 456 6.39 23.30 -11.29
CA GLY A 456 5.45 22.79 -10.29
C GLY A 456 4.52 21.74 -10.91
N VAL A 457 3.82 22.16 -11.97
CA VAL A 457 3.02 21.29 -12.85
C VAL A 457 3.54 21.40 -14.28
N PHE A 458 3.87 20.27 -14.90
CA PHE A 458 4.33 20.19 -16.28
C PHE A 458 3.35 19.39 -17.15
N ILE A 459 2.97 19.92 -18.31
CA ILE A 459 1.97 19.32 -19.21
C ILE A 459 2.55 19.24 -20.63
N PRO A 460 3.31 18.18 -20.96
CA PRO A 460 3.77 17.95 -22.32
C PRO A 460 2.66 17.34 -23.19
N ILE A 461 2.38 18.01 -24.31
CA ILE A 461 1.41 17.64 -25.32
C ILE A 461 2.11 17.08 -26.56
N ASP A 462 1.67 15.90 -26.99
CA ASP A 462 2.22 15.20 -28.15
C ASP A 462 1.10 14.69 -29.07
N GLY A 463 0.36 15.63 -29.67
CA GLY A 463 -0.62 15.31 -30.72
C GLY A 463 -1.93 14.70 -30.23
N LYS A 464 -2.08 14.53 -28.92
CA LYS A 464 -3.30 14.03 -28.27
C LYS A 464 -4.07 15.15 -27.58
N SER A 465 -5.21 14.83 -26.98
CA SER A 465 -6.16 15.83 -26.48
C SER A 465 -6.07 16.03 -24.97
N LEU A 466 -6.30 17.26 -24.52
CA LEU A 466 -6.72 17.58 -23.16
C LEU A 466 -8.23 17.84 -23.17
N LYS A 467 -8.99 17.04 -22.43
CA LYS A 467 -10.44 17.17 -22.36
C LYS A 467 -10.89 17.22 -20.90
N ARG A 468 -11.60 18.28 -20.52
CA ARG A 468 -12.10 18.43 -19.14
C ARG A 468 -10.97 18.34 -18.10
N LEU A 469 -9.83 18.94 -18.43
CA LEU A 469 -8.75 19.14 -17.47
C LEU A 469 -9.14 20.29 -16.56
N ARG A 470 -8.98 20.09 -15.26
CA ARG A 470 -9.23 21.07 -14.21
C ARG A 470 -7.99 21.13 -13.33
N LEU A 471 -7.30 22.26 -13.32
CA LEU A 471 -6.18 22.54 -12.43
C LEU A 471 -6.56 23.75 -11.57
N CYS A 472 -7.12 23.49 -10.40
CA CYS A 472 -7.81 24.50 -9.60
C CYS A 472 -7.22 24.63 -8.20
N ASP A 473 -7.10 25.84 -7.66
CA ASP A 473 -6.93 26.06 -6.22
C ASP A 473 -5.66 25.38 -5.62
N ASN A 474 -4.59 25.22 -6.40
CA ASN A 474 -3.32 24.64 -5.95
C ASN A 474 -2.33 25.71 -5.47
N ASN A 475 -1.53 25.37 -4.45
CA ASN A 475 -0.42 26.19 -3.95
C ASN A 475 0.91 25.70 -4.53
N ILE A 476 1.44 26.39 -5.54
CA ILE A 476 2.70 26.07 -6.23
C ILE A 476 3.80 27.04 -5.80
N VAL A 477 4.59 26.63 -4.81
CA VAL A 477 5.51 27.55 -4.12
C VAL A 477 6.95 27.04 -4.09
N SER A 478 7.91 27.96 -4.20
CA SER A 478 9.32 27.67 -3.90
C SER A 478 9.84 28.56 -2.78
N ALA A 479 10.53 27.96 -1.83
CA ALA A 479 11.22 28.68 -0.76
C ALA A 479 12.46 29.40 -1.30
N SER A 480 12.87 30.50 -0.66
CA SER A 480 13.99 31.33 -1.11
C SER A 480 15.35 30.63 -1.10
N ASP A 481 15.47 29.60 -0.27
CA ASP A 481 16.68 28.81 0.00
C ASP A 481 16.62 27.39 -0.58
N SER A 482 15.57 27.07 -1.35
CA SER A 482 15.39 25.78 -2.01
C SER A 482 15.56 25.92 -3.52
N PRO A 483 15.83 24.82 -4.25
CA PRO A 483 15.70 24.82 -5.69
C PRO A 483 14.34 25.37 -6.09
N LYS A 484 14.36 26.37 -6.97
CA LYS A 484 13.15 27.02 -7.44
C LYS A 484 12.54 26.19 -8.56
N HIS A 485 11.21 26.10 -8.58
CA HIS A 485 10.54 25.75 -9.82
C HIS A 485 10.94 26.79 -10.87
N GLN A 486 11.25 26.38 -12.09
CA GLN A 486 11.49 27.36 -13.15
C GLN A 486 10.20 28.06 -13.55
N ARG A 487 9.09 27.30 -13.55
CA ARG A 487 7.74 27.73 -13.91
C ARG A 487 6.75 27.16 -12.90
N GLY A 488 5.66 27.88 -12.63
CA GLY A 488 4.58 27.36 -11.78
C GLY A 488 3.83 26.23 -12.49
N VAL A 489 3.14 26.60 -13.57
CA VAL A 489 2.49 25.68 -14.51
C VAL A 489 3.12 25.88 -15.88
N PHE A 490 3.50 24.78 -16.55
CA PHE A 490 4.11 24.81 -17.87
C PHE A 490 3.44 23.84 -18.82
N VAL A 491 2.90 24.35 -19.93
CA VAL A 491 2.31 23.55 -21.00
C VAL A 491 3.18 23.68 -22.25
N THR A 492 3.58 22.55 -22.84
CA THR A 492 4.35 22.52 -24.09
C THR A 492 3.67 21.67 -25.13
N GLU A 493 3.79 22.06 -26.40
CA GLU A 493 3.38 21.21 -27.52
C GLU A 493 4.61 20.81 -28.34
N SER A 494 4.87 19.51 -28.40
CA SER A 494 5.81 18.94 -29.38
C SER A 494 5.10 18.68 -30.71
N THR A 495 3.85 18.20 -30.61
CA THR A 495 2.89 18.05 -31.69
C THR A 495 1.56 18.67 -31.22
N ALA A 496 0.92 19.46 -32.07
CA ALA A 496 -0.31 20.20 -31.72
C ALA A 496 -1.41 19.25 -31.21
N GLY A 497 -1.91 19.52 -30.00
CA GLY A 497 -3.01 18.78 -29.39
C GLY A 497 -4.38 19.43 -29.64
N THR A 498 -5.43 18.85 -29.07
CA THR A 498 -6.74 19.54 -28.98
C THR A 498 -7.11 19.79 -27.54
N TYR A 499 -7.72 20.95 -27.29
CA TYR A 499 -8.09 21.40 -25.96
C TYR A 499 -9.60 21.58 -25.95
N THR A 500 -10.28 20.88 -25.06
CA THR A 500 -11.73 20.97 -24.91
C THR A 500 -12.06 21.09 -23.45
N ASP A 501 -12.66 22.22 -23.07
CA ASP A 501 -13.09 22.46 -21.69
C ASP A 501 -11.91 22.31 -20.71
N VAL A 502 -10.85 23.09 -20.89
CA VAL A 502 -9.68 23.10 -20.00
C VAL A 502 -9.78 24.32 -19.09
N GLU A 503 -9.65 24.12 -17.78
CA GLU A 503 -9.75 25.18 -16.78
C GLU A 503 -8.50 25.19 -15.91
N ILE A 504 -7.85 26.35 -15.81
CA ILE A 504 -6.73 26.59 -14.90
C ILE A 504 -7.06 27.85 -14.11
N ARG A 505 -7.51 27.71 -12.85
CA ARG A 505 -7.97 28.84 -12.03
C ARG A 505 -7.54 28.73 -10.56
N GLY A 506 -7.49 29.87 -9.86
CA GLY A 506 -7.26 29.89 -8.40
C GLY A 506 -5.92 29.33 -7.91
N ASN A 507 -4.96 29.07 -8.80
CA ASN A 507 -3.67 28.52 -8.39
C ASN A 507 -2.75 29.63 -7.89
N TYR A 508 -2.25 29.51 -6.66
CA TYR A 508 -1.28 30.42 -6.09
C TYR A 508 0.14 30.01 -6.50
N ILE A 509 0.84 30.87 -7.25
CA ILE A 509 2.22 30.62 -7.69
C ILE A 509 3.15 31.64 -7.03
N LYS A 510 4.22 31.18 -6.37
CA LYS A 510 5.18 32.07 -5.71
C LYS A 510 6.61 31.54 -5.70
N GLY A 511 7.57 32.44 -5.88
CA GLY A 511 8.99 32.16 -5.65
C GLY A 511 9.66 31.35 -6.77
N VAL A 512 9.04 31.26 -7.93
CA VAL A 512 9.59 30.58 -9.11
C VAL A 512 10.77 31.37 -9.71
N GLY A 513 11.66 30.68 -10.43
CA GLY A 513 12.93 31.23 -10.92
C GLY A 513 12.84 31.99 -12.26
N GLY A 514 11.87 31.64 -13.10
CA GLY A 514 11.51 32.42 -14.30
C GLY A 514 10.68 33.65 -13.94
N GLU A 515 10.09 34.29 -14.94
CA GLU A 515 8.99 35.22 -14.65
C GLU A 515 7.89 34.41 -13.92
N GLU A 516 7.22 34.99 -12.91
CA GLU A 516 6.15 34.35 -12.12
C GLU A 516 4.88 34.11 -12.97
N TRP A 517 5.03 33.39 -14.09
CA TRP A 517 4.07 33.29 -15.17
C TRP A 517 3.53 31.86 -15.26
N TYR A 518 2.30 31.78 -15.76
CA TYR A 518 1.88 30.68 -16.62
C TYR A 518 2.63 30.89 -17.93
N ASP A 519 3.71 30.17 -18.17
CA ASP A 519 4.22 30.07 -19.55
C ASP A 519 3.36 29.04 -20.28
N ALA A 520 2.07 29.36 -20.39
CA ALA A 520 1.14 28.68 -21.25
C ALA A 520 1.28 29.35 -22.62
N HIS A 521 2.04 28.73 -23.51
CA HIS A 521 1.99 29.06 -24.95
C HIS A 521 0.59 28.81 -25.56
N LEU A 522 -0.38 28.39 -24.74
CA LEU A 522 -1.77 28.12 -25.09
C LEU A 522 -2.71 29.12 -24.41
N VAL A 523 -3.03 30.15 -25.20
CA VAL A 523 -4.32 30.84 -25.29
C VAL A 523 -4.85 31.45 -23.97
N ALA A 524 -4.77 32.78 -23.90
CA ALA A 524 -5.32 33.63 -22.84
C ALA A 524 -6.82 33.42 -22.52
N ASP A 525 -7.57 32.71 -23.37
CA ASP A 525 -9.01 32.48 -23.21
C ASP A 525 -9.39 31.55 -22.04
N TYR A 526 -8.43 30.85 -21.42
CA TYR A 526 -8.69 29.78 -20.44
C TYR A 526 -8.16 30.03 -19.02
N ILE A 527 -7.62 31.22 -18.74
CA ILE A 527 -7.12 31.63 -17.41
C ILE A 527 -8.15 32.57 -16.76
N TYR A 528 -8.93 32.08 -15.80
CA TYR A 528 -9.90 32.88 -15.03
C TYR A 528 -9.41 33.07 -13.57
N ASP A 529 -9.63 34.27 -13.01
CA ASP A 529 -9.49 34.61 -11.57
C ASP A 529 -8.10 34.49 -10.89
N ASN A 530 -6.99 34.68 -11.60
CA ASN A 530 -5.68 34.83 -10.94
C ASN A 530 -5.54 36.21 -10.26
N THR A 531 -5.74 36.25 -8.95
CA THR A 531 -5.71 37.48 -8.13
C THR A 531 -4.51 37.50 -7.18
N PRO A 532 -3.66 38.55 -7.20
CA PRO A 532 -2.56 38.71 -6.23
C PRO A 532 -3.04 39.20 -4.84
N GLU A 533 -2.32 38.78 -3.79
CA GLU A 533 -2.65 38.98 -2.35
C GLU A 533 -2.40 40.42 -1.80
N SER A 534 -2.14 41.42 -2.65
CA SER A 534 -1.96 42.83 -2.23
C SER A 534 -2.99 43.75 -2.88
N PRO A 535 -3.53 44.78 -2.18
CA PRO A 535 -4.47 45.72 -2.80
C PRO A 535 -3.77 46.57 -3.87
N VAL A 536 -4.13 46.35 -5.15
CA VAL A 536 -3.89 47.31 -6.25
C VAL A 536 -5.23 47.95 -6.59
N ASP A 537 -5.25 49.27 -6.81
CA ASP A 537 -6.46 49.99 -7.20
C ASP A 537 -6.82 49.73 -8.67
N VAL A 538 -7.82 48.88 -8.89
CA VAL A 538 -8.27 48.36 -10.19
C VAL A 538 -9.47 49.12 -10.80
N ARG A 539 -9.82 50.31 -10.32
CA ARG A 539 -11.19 50.86 -10.41
C ARG A 539 -11.83 51.10 -11.79
N GLY A 540 -11.31 50.58 -12.91
CA GLY A 540 -11.97 50.60 -14.21
C GLY A 540 -11.76 49.40 -15.13
N LEU A 541 -11.27 48.24 -14.66
CA LEU A 541 -11.06 47.12 -15.58
C LEU A 541 -12.40 46.47 -16.00
N LYS A 542 -12.74 46.55 -17.30
CA LYS A 542 -13.38 45.42 -17.99
C LYS A 542 -12.75 45.25 -19.37
N ALA A 543 -11.75 44.39 -19.41
CA ALA A 543 -11.19 43.84 -20.65
C ALA A 543 -11.63 42.36 -20.74
N GLU A 544 -12.06 41.94 -21.92
CA GLU A 544 -12.38 40.53 -22.26
C GLU A 544 -11.24 39.94 -23.10
N ALA A 545 -11.21 38.61 -23.22
CA ALA A 545 -10.14 37.89 -23.89
C ALA A 545 -9.91 38.41 -25.33
N GLY A 546 -8.66 38.76 -25.63
CA GLY A 546 -8.23 39.29 -26.94
C GLY A 546 -7.95 40.81 -27.02
N ASN A 547 -8.11 41.59 -25.94
CA ASN A 547 -8.02 43.07 -25.97
C ASN A 547 -7.01 43.68 -24.97
N GLU A 548 -5.80 43.13 -24.87
CA GLU A 548 -4.71 43.73 -24.08
C GLU A 548 -3.61 44.27 -25.00
N ALA A 549 -3.28 45.56 -24.86
CA ALA A 549 -2.12 46.16 -25.50
C ALA A 549 -1.42 47.11 -24.52
N TYR A 550 -0.09 47.12 -24.55
CA TYR A 550 0.72 48.09 -23.85
C TYR A 550 1.06 49.23 -24.81
N HIS A 551 0.66 50.47 -24.48
CA HIS A 551 0.97 51.62 -25.32
C HIS A 551 2.21 52.34 -24.80
N ASP A 552 3.08 52.76 -25.74
CA ASP A 552 4.39 53.35 -25.45
C ASP A 552 4.34 54.85 -25.10
N GLY A 553 3.15 55.41 -24.93
CA GLY A 553 2.92 56.82 -24.60
C GLY A 553 3.17 57.80 -25.75
N THR A 554 3.26 57.35 -26.99
CA THR A 554 3.29 58.25 -28.15
C THR A 554 2.01 59.10 -28.23
N ASN A 555 2.14 60.35 -28.70
CA ASN A 555 1.05 61.33 -28.85
C ASN A 555 0.31 61.74 -27.57
N SER A 556 1.04 61.94 -26.45
CA SER A 556 0.59 62.61 -25.20
C SER A 556 -0.22 61.79 -24.19
N ASN A 557 -0.23 60.46 -24.31
CA ASN A 557 -0.87 59.58 -23.32
C ASN A 557 0.14 59.01 -22.33
N THR A 558 -0.29 58.74 -21.10
CA THR A 558 0.60 58.18 -20.06
C THR A 558 0.94 56.73 -20.38
N VAL A 559 2.22 56.40 -20.58
CA VAL A 559 2.71 55.02 -20.83
C VAL A 559 2.06 54.03 -19.88
N GLY A 560 1.48 52.94 -20.40
CA GLY A 560 0.93 51.90 -19.55
C GLY A 560 -0.03 50.94 -20.23
N PRO A 561 -0.73 50.13 -19.42
CA PRO A 561 -1.72 49.19 -19.92
C PRO A 561 -2.94 49.93 -20.49
N ALA A 562 -3.55 49.38 -21.53
CA ALA A 562 -4.78 49.88 -22.14
C ALA A 562 -5.73 48.73 -22.52
N PHE A 563 -7.02 49.06 -22.68
CA PHE A 563 -8.03 48.14 -23.20
C PHE A 563 -8.75 48.75 -24.41
N TYR A 564 -9.29 47.93 -25.31
CA TYR A 564 -10.09 48.42 -26.43
C TYR A 564 -11.58 48.56 -26.04
N ASP A 565 -12.10 49.80 -26.04
CA ASP A 565 -13.51 50.09 -25.81
C ASP A 565 -14.28 50.00 -27.13
N GLY A 566 -15.02 48.90 -27.30
CA GLY A 566 -15.85 48.65 -28.48
C GLY A 566 -16.99 49.64 -28.68
N SER A 567 -17.47 50.30 -27.62
CA SER A 567 -18.52 51.32 -27.71
C SER A 567 -17.99 52.65 -28.25
N ALA A 568 -16.74 52.97 -27.92
CA ALA A 568 -16.01 54.14 -28.43
C ALA A 568 -15.24 53.85 -29.72
N SER A 569 -15.09 52.57 -30.10
CA SER A 569 -14.20 52.12 -31.19
C SER A 569 -12.78 52.67 -31.07
N ALA A 570 -12.23 52.65 -29.84
CA ALA A 570 -10.91 53.21 -29.55
C ALA A 570 -10.23 52.49 -28.37
N TRP A 571 -8.91 52.61 -28.31
CA TRP A 571 -8.12 52.13 -27.16
C TRP A 571 -8.21 53.15 -26.02
N VAL A 572 -8.28 52.70 -24.76
CA VAL A 572 -8.40 53.55 -23.57
C VAL A 572 -7.32 53.18 -22.57
N SER A 573 -6.52 54.17 -22.15
CA SER A 573 -5.47 53.98 -21.16
C SER A 573 -6.08 53.63 -19.80
N LEU A 574 -5.57 52.57 -19.18
CA LEU A 574 -5.96 52.17 -17.83
C LEU A 574 -5.24 52.99 -16.76
N VAL A 575 -4.27 53.81 -17.14
CA VAL A 575 -3.52 54.67 -16.22
C VAL A 575 -4.27 55.97 -15.94
N ASP A 576 -4.86 56.58 -16.97
CA ASP A 576 -5.47 57.91 -16.86
C ASP A 576 -6.86 58.03 -17.53
N GLY A 577 -7.37 56.96 -18.14
CA GLY A 577 -8.68 56.92 -18.79
C GLY A 577 -8.75 57.66 -20.14
N THR A 578 -7.62 58.13 -20.68
CA THR A 578 -7.58 58.83 -21.96
C THR A 578 -7.74 57.89 -23.14
N THR A 579 -8.41 58.37 -24.20
CA THR A 579 -8.52 57.63 -25.47
C THR A 579 -7.20 57.71 -26.25
N ILE A 580 -6.73 56.57 -26.73
CA ILE A 580 -5.50 56.39 -27.50
C ILE A 580 -5.89 56.30 -28.97
N SER A 581 -5.42 57.29 -29.75
CA SER A 581 -5.69 57.46 -31.18
C SER A 581 -4.81 56.60 -32.06
#